data_AF-A0A7S2PBS1-F1
#
_entry.id   AF-A0A7S2PBS1-F1
#
_cell.length_a   1.000
_cell.length_b   1.000
_cell.length_c   1.000
_cell.angle_alpha   90.00
_cell.angle_beta   90.00
_cell.angle_gamma   90.00
#
_symmetry.space_group_name_H-M   'P 1'
#
loop_
_entity.id
_entity.type
_entity.pdbx_description
1 polymer ?
#
loop_
_entity_poly.entity_id
_entity_poly.type
_entity_poly.pdbx_seq_one_letter_code
_entity_poly.pdbx_strand_id
1 'polypeptide(L)'
;ELSAMAPESAPVTVSFMALEPTSVVEIVEEVMKRHTCPLEVKQRALTCFTKLRERFENSADAATLEKIQNLVKKYEGSSSLELQLRSCEYGALLNAIKGVSVKGGDGDDIFGANQGSESVSETVKTAAKEALARMPVVD
;
A
#
# COMPACT_ATOMS: atom_id res chain seq x y z
N GLU A 1 63.42 -24.09 1.26
CA GLU A 1 62.38 -23.65 2.22
C GLU A 1 61.14 -23.19 1.45
N LEU A 2 59.99 -23.23 2.12
CA LEU A 2 58.64 -23.30 1.59
C LEU A 2 58.17 -21.98 0.93
N SER A 3 57.69 -22.06 -0.31
CA SER A 3 56.91 -20.98 -0.93
C SER A 3 55.47 -21.07 -0.42
N ALA A 4 55.15 -20.28 0.59
CA ALA A 4 53.82 -20.21 1.17
C ALA A 4 52.84 -19.56 0.17
N MET A 5 51.88 -20.35 -0.29
CA MET A 5 50.71 -19.93 -1.06
C MET A 5 49.92 -18.91 -0.23
N ALA A 6 49.64 -17.73 -0.79
CA ALA A 6 48.83 -16.72 -0.13
C ALA A 6 47.43 -17.28 0.17
N PRO A 7 46.81 -16.92 1.32
CA PRO A 7 45.51 -17.45 1.68
C PRO A 7 44.47 -16.97 0.67
N GLU A 8 43.75 -17.91 0.07
CA GLU A 8 42.57 -17.64 -0.74
C GLU A 8 41.61 -16.75 0.06
N SER A 9 41.27 -15.59 -0.49
CA SER A 9 40.33 -14.66 0.12
C SER A 9 38.98 -15.36 0.31
N ALA A 10 38.58 -15.58 1.57
CA ALA A 10 37.28 -16.17 1.88
C ALA A 10 36.15 -15.37 1.19
N PRO A 11 35.12 -16.04 0.64
CA PRO A 11 34.04 -15.36 -0.06
C PRO A 11 33.31 -14.41 0.88
N VAL A 12 33.27 -13.13 0.51
CA VAL A 12 32.54 -12.10 1.26
C VAL A 12 31.04 -12.33 1.05
N THR A 13 30.37 -12.88 2.06
CA THR A 13 28.90 -12.94 2.10
C THR A 13 28.35 -11.55 2.40
N VAL A 14 27.82 -10.87 1.37
CA VAL A 14 27.06 -9.64 1.54
C VAL A 14 25.66 -10.01 2.02
N SER A 15 25.35 -9.70 3.28
CA SER A 15 24.00 -9.83 3.83
C SER A 15 23.22 -8.54 3.54
N PHE A 16 22.15 -8.63 2.76
CA PHE A 16 21.22 -7.52 2.56
C PHE A 16 20.19 -7.56 3.69
N MET A 17 20.28 -6.59 4.60
CA MET A 17 19.24 -6.36 5.60
C MET A 17 18.05 -5.69 4.90
N ALA A 18 16.88 -6.32 4.97
CA ALA A 18 15.66 -5.68 4.51
C ALA A 18 15.38 -4.42 5.34
N LEU A 19 14.88 -3.37 4.69
CA LEU A 19 14.44 -2.17 5.40
C LEU A 19 13.18 -2.48 6.21
N GLU A 20 13.07 -1.86 7.37
CA GLU A 20 11.86 -1.91 8.19
C GLU A 20 10.67 -1.34 7.42
N PRO A 21 9.47 -1.97 7.49
CA PRO A 21 8.28 -1.54 6.75
C PRO A 21 7.96 -0.05 6.89
N THR A 22 8.09 0.51 8.10
CA THR A 22 7.84 1.93 8.36
C THR A 22 8.77 2.82 7.56
N SER A 23 10.07 2.50 7.51
CA SER A 23 11.07 3.26 6.75
C SER A 23 10.79 3.20 5.25
N VAL A 24 10.33 2.05 4.72
CA VAL A 24 9.93 1.93 3.32
C VAL A 24 8.77 2.88 2.99
N VAL A 25 7.75 2.91 3.85
CA VAL A 25 6.58 3.81 3.68
C VAL A 25 7.02 5.28 3.73
N GLU A 26 7.91 5.63 4.66
CA GLU A 26 8.43 6.99 4.82
C GLU A 26 9.22 7.48 3.62
N ILE A 27 10.09 6.64 3.05
CA ILE A 27 10.85 7.00 1.85
C ILE A 27 9.91 7.36 0.69
N VAL A 28 8.87 6.54 0.46
CA VAL A 28 7.89 6.80 -0.61
C VAL A 28 7.10 8.09 -0.32
N GLU A 29 6.69 8.29 0.94
CA GLU A 29 5.99 9.50 1.37
C GLU A 29 6.84 10.76 1.18
N GLU A 30 8.13 10.72 1.52
CA GLU A 30 9.06 11.84 1.34
C GLU A 30 9.20 12.22 -0.13
N VAL A 31 9.29 11.25 -1.03
CA VAL A 31 9.32 11.51 -2.48
C VAL A 31 8.06 12.24 -2.93
N MET A 32 6.88 11.83 -2.45
CA MET A 32 5.61 12.49 -2.79
C MET A 32 5.47 13.91 -2.23
N LYS A 33 6.11 14.20 -1.09
CA LYS A 33 6.08 15.53 -0.44
C LYS A 33 6.93 16.56 -1.18
N ARG A 34 7.84 16.15 -2.06
CA ARG A 34 8.66 17.10 -2.85
C ARG A 34 7.76 17.95 -3.73
N HIS A 35 7.98 19.26 -3.73
CA HIS A 35 7.22 20.20 -4.56
C HIS A 35 7.41 19.94 -6.07
N THR A 36 8.55 19.38 -6.45
CA THR A 36 8.85 18.96 -7.82
C THR A 36 8.31 17.59 -8.20
N CYS A 37 7.66 16.87 -7.27
CA CYS A 37 7.19 15.51 -7.51
C CYS A 37 6.08 15.51 -8.59
N PRO A 38 6.33 14.87 -9.75
CA PRO A 38 5.34 14.80 -10.82
C PRO A 38 4.07 14.09 -10.38
N LEU A 39 2.97 14.40 -11.05
CA LEU A 39 1.67 13.84 -10.72
C LEU A 39 1.64 12.33 -10.91
N GLU A 40 2.30 11.85 -11.96
CA GLU A 40 2.41 10.44 -12.34
C GLU A 40 3.16 9.65 -11.27
N VAL A 41 4.15 10.26 -10.61
CA VAL A 41 4.89 9.65 -9.50
C VAL A 41 3.98 9.52 -8.29
N LYS A 42 3.15 10.53 -8.00
CA LYS A 42 2.15 10.45 -6.91
C LYS A 42 1.11 9.36 -7.18
N GLN A 43 0.66 9.23 -8.44
CA GLN A 43 -0.26 8.17 -8.85
C GLN A 43 0.35 6.76 -8.66
N ARG A 44 1.63 6.59 -9.04
CA ARG A 44 2.39 5.34 -8.81
C ARG A 44 2.60 5.07 -7.32
N ALA A 45 2.85 6.10 -6.53
CA ALA A 45 3.03 5.95 -5.10
C ALA A 45 1.75 5.51 -4.39
N LEU A 46 0.56 5.95 -4.83
CA LEU A 46 -0.72 5.41 -4.34
C LEU A 46 -0.84 3.90 -4.62
N THR A 47 -0.48 3.45 -5.82
CA THR A 47 -0.44 2.02 -6.17
C THR A 47 0.57 1.28 -5.29
N CYS A 48 1.74 1.87 -5.06
CA CYS A 48 2.78 1.33 -4.19
C CYS A 48 2.27 1.12 -2.76
N PHE A 49 1.65 2.13 -2.14
CA PHE A 49 1.09 2.04 -0.80
C PHE A 49 0.05 0.92 -0.67
N THR A 50 -0.86 0.79 -1.63
CA THR A 50 -1.87 -0.29 -1.63
C THR A 50 -1.21 -1.67 -1.67
N LYS A 51 -0.15 -1.84 -2.48
CA LYS A 51 0.61 -3.11 -2.53
C LYS A 51 1.43 -3.38 -1.27
N LEU A 52 2.07 -2.35 -0.71
CA LEU A 52 2.81 -2.47 0.55
C LEU A 52 1.87 -2.87 1.70
N ARG A 53 0.63 -2.40 1.70
CA ARG A 53 -0.35 -2.78 2.72
C ARG A 53 -0.64 -4.28 2.77
N GLU A 54 -0.67 -4.96 1.62
CA GLU A 54 -0.80 -6.43 1.57
C GLU A 54 0.50 -7.11 1.94
N ARG A 55 1.63 -6.67 1.37
CA ARG A 55 2.95 -7.27 1.64
C ARG A 55 3.34 -7.20 3.11
N PHE A 56 2.91 -6.15 3.80
CA PHE A 56 3.21 -5.90 5.20
C PHE A 56 2.17 -6.42 6.18
N GLU A 57 1.11 -7.11 5.71
CA GLU A 57 0.02 -7.61 6.57
C GLU A 57 0.52 -8.42 7.77
N ASN A 58 1.60 -9.19 7.60
CA ASN A 58 2.16 -10.06 8.63
C ASN A 58 3.50 -9.58 9.21
N SER A 59 4.02 -8.43 8.77
CA SER A 59 5.37 -7.98 9.12
C SER A 59 5.46 -6.56 9.66
N ALA A 60 4.45 -5.72 9.45
CA ALA A 60 4.42 -4.37 9.99
C ALA A 60 3.48 -4.26 11.19
N ASP A 61 3.74 -3.25 12.02
CA ASP A 61 2.85 -2.89 13.12
C ASP A 61 1.54 -2.24 12.63
N ALA A 62 0.55 -2.19 13.52
CA ALA A 62 -0.75 -1.61 13.21
C ALA A 62 -0.64 -0.12 12.79
N ALA A 63 0.29 0.61 13.41
CA ALA A 63 0.52 2.03 13.12
C ALA A 63 0.99 2.26 11.69
N THR A 64 1.91 1.43 11.17
CA THR A 64 2.37 1.50 9.78
C THR A 64 1.26 1.14 8.81
N LEU A 65 0.46 0.10 9.11
CA LEU A 65 -0.68 -0.30 8.28
C LEU A 65 -1.78 0.77 8.24
N GLU A 66 -1.98 1.50 9.35
CA GLU A 66 -2.89 2.65 9.42
C GLU A 66 -2.33 3.87 8.67
N LYS A 67 -1.03 4.15 8.82
CA LYS A 67 -0.35 5.21 8.07
C LYS A 67 -0.52 5.02 6.56
N ILE A 68 -0.34 3.80 6.06
CA ILE A 68 -0.58 3.47 4.65
C ILE A 68 -2.03 3.78 4.24
N GLN A 69 -3.01 3.40 5.07
CA GLN A 69 -4.43 3.72 4.80
C GLN A 69 -4.65 5.23 4.68
N ASN A 70 -4.08 6.02 5.60
CA ASN A 70 -4.23 7.47 5.63
C ASN A 70 -3.54 8.13 4.43
N LEU A 71 -2.39 7.60 4.00
CA LEU A 71 -1.67 8.08 2.82
C LEU A 71 -2.44 7.86 1.53
N VAL A 72 -3.14 6.73 1.41
CA VAL A 72 -4.06 6.48 0.29
C VAL A 72 -5.21 7.47 0.34
N LYS A 73 -5.93 7.57 1.46
CA LYS A 73 -7.12 8.43 1.62
C LYS A 73 -6.86 9.93 1.45
N LYS A 74 -5.62 10.39 1.66
CA LYS A 74 -5.22 11.80 1.56
C LYS A 74 -5.66 12.47 0.24
N TYR A 75 -5.84 11.69 -0.82
CA TYR A 75 -6.14 12.20 -2.16
C TYR A 75 -7.62 12.06 -2.57
N GLU A 76 -8.53 11.66 -1.67
CA GLU A 76 -9.98 11.52 -1.96
C GLU A 76 -10.63 12.83 -2.43
N GLY A 77 -10.07 13.98 -2.04
CA GLY A 77 -10.51 15.32 -2.47
C GLY A 77 -9.56 16.00 -3.46
N SER A 78 -8.70 15.25 -4.16
CA SER A 78 -7.74 15.84 -5.10
C SER A 78 -8.45 16.49 -6.28
N SER A 79 -7.95 17.64 -6.74
CA SER A 79 -8.37 18.25 -8.02
C SER A 79 -7.86 17.49 -9.25
N SER A 80 -6.91 16.57 -9.06
CA SER A 80 -6.51 15.63 -10.10
C SER A 80 -7.45 14.44 -10.07
N LEU A 81 -8.25 14.30 -11.14
CA LEU A 81 -9.20 13.20 -11.31
C LEU A 81 -8.56 11.83 -11.09
N GLU A 82 -7.38 11.60 -11.66
CA GLU A 82 -6.68 10.31 -11.54
C GLU A 82 -6.19 10.00 -10.11
N LEU A 83 -5.71 11.02 -9.39
CA LEU A 83 -5.34 10.81 -7.98
C LEU A 83 -6.57 10.55 -7.12
N GLN A 84 -7.66 11.26 -7.40
CA GLN A 84 -8.92 11.09 -6.69
C GLN A 84 -9.51 9.69 -6.90
N LEU A 85 -9.64 9.26 -8.16
CA LEU A 85 -10.17 7.94 -8.51
C LEU A 85 -9.33 6.83 -7.85
N ARG A 86 -8.00 6.86 -8.01
CA ARG A 86 -7.12 5.88 -7.36
C ARG A 86 -7.26 5.88 -5.85
N SER A 87 -7.33 7.05 -5.23
CA SER A 87 -7.52 7.18 -3.78
C SER A 87 -8.80 6.49 -3.31
N CYS A 88 -9.92 6.75 -3.99
CA CYS A 88 -11.22 6.18 -3.66
C CYS A 88 -11.26 4.66 -3.90
N GLU A 89 -10.82 4.21 -5.07
CA GLU A 89 -10.79 2.79 -5.45
C GLU A 89 -9.89 1.98 -4.51
N TYR A 90 -8.67 2.46 -4.26
CA TYR A 90 -7.73 1.78 -3.37
C TYR A 90 -8.19 1.86 -1.92
N GLY A 91 -8.77 2.97 -1.48
CA GLY A 91 -9.37 3.11 -0.16
C GLY A 91 -10.46 2.07 0.09
N ALA A 92 -11.38 1.91 -0.87
CA ALA A 92 -12.44 0.90 -0.84
C ALA A 92 -11.86 -0.52 -0.86
N LEU A 93 -10.86 -0.79 -1.69
CA LEU A 93 -10.19 -2.09 -1.77
C LEU A 93 -9.54 -2.48 -0.44
N LEU A 94 -8.82 -1.55 0.20
CA LEU A 94 -8.19 -1.79 1.51
C LEU A 94 -9.22 -2.04 2.62
N ASN A 95 -10.37 -1.34 2.59
CA ASN A 95 -11.46 -1.58 3.53
C ASN A 95 -12.09 -2.96 3.31
N ALA A 96 -12.32 -3.35 2.06
CA ALA A 96 -12.83 -4.67 1.70
C ALA A 96 -11.91 -5.79 2.20
N ILE A 97 -10.59 -5.66 2.02
CA ILE A 97 -9.59 -6.63 2.54
C ILE A 97 -9.66 -6.75 4.07
N LYS A 98 -9.84 -5.62 4.78
CA LYS A 98 -9.99 -5.59 6.25
C LYS A 98 -11.35 -6.14 6.73
N GLY A 99 -12.30 -6.38 5.82
CA GLY A 99 -13.65 -6.77 6.18
C GLY A 99 -14.57 -5.61 6.58
N VAL A 100 -14.14 -4.36 6.36
CA VAL A 100 -14.86 -3.16 6.76
C VAL A 100 -15.70 -2.66 5.59
N SER A 101 -17.00 -2.54 5.79
CA SER A 101 -17.88 -1.93 4.78
C SER A 101 -17.64 -0.42 4.73
N VAL A 102 -17.59 0.14 3.52
CA VAL A 102 -17.49 1.59 3.34
C VAL A 102 -18.87 2.15 3.68
N LYS A 103 -18.98 2.90 4.78
CA LYS A 103 -20.18 3.71 5.04
C LYS A 103 -20.35 4.66 3.85
N GLY A 104 -21.44 4.52 3.11
CA GLY A 104 -21.93 5.60 2.26
C GLY A 104 -22.06 6.85 3.11
N GLY A 105 -21.71 8.01 2.57
CA GLY A 105 -21.79 9.28 3.31
C GLY A 105 -23.16 9.48 3.97
N ASP A 106 -23.18 10.35 4.98
CA ASP A 106 -24.36 10.76 5.78
C ASP A 106 -25.39 11.55 4.97
N GLY A 107 -25.77 11.02 3.81
CA GLY A 107 -26.80 11.52 2.92
C GLY A 107 -27.68 10.33 2.56
N ASP A 108 -28.97 10.47 2.82
CA ASP A 108 -30.00 9.46 2.57
C ASP A 108 -29.72 8.71 1.27
N ASP A 109 -29.42 7.43 1.43
CA ASP A 109 -29.19 6.50 0.34
C ASP A 109 -30.48 6.47 -0.51
N ILE A 110 -30.45 7.10 -1.68
CA ILE A 110 -31.61 7.26 -2.59
C ILE A 110 -32.25 5.91 -2.97
N PHE A 111 -31.53 4.80 -2.75
CA PHE A 111 -31.98 3.44 -3.01
C PHE A 111 -32.36 2.63 -1.77
N GLY A 112 -32.50 3.25 -0.59
CA GLY A 112 -33.21 2.67 0.55
C GLY A 112 -32.71 1.30 1.02
N ALA A 113 -31.43 0.98 0.81
CA ALA A 113 -30.83 -0.25 1.32
C ALA A 113 -30.38 0.00 2.76
N ASN A 114 -31.16 -0.55 3.69
CA ASN A 114 -30.94 -0.53 5.13
C ASN A 114 -29.46 -0.83 5.47
N GLN A 115 -28.69 0.19 5.85
CA GLN A 115 -27.26 0.04 6.20
C GLN A 115 -27.12 -0.61 7.58
N GLY A 116 -27.30 -1.92 7.62
CA GLY A 116 -26.65 -2.76 8.62
C GLY A 116 -25.14 -2.68 8.40
N SER A 117 -24.38 -2.48 9.47
CA SER A 117 -22.92 -2.64 9.50
C SER A 117 -22.57 -4.12 9.26
N GLU A 118 -22.85 -4.63 8.07
CA GLU A 118 -22.52 -5.98 7.68
C GLU A 118 -21.04 -6.03 7.34
N SER A 119 -20.31 -6.82 8.13
CA SER A 119 -18.97 -7.25 7.80
C SER A 119 -18.95 -7.81 6.38
N VAL A 120 -17.96 -7.40 5.60
CA VAL A 120 -17.80 -7.80 4.20
C VAL A 120 -17.65 -9.32 4.10
N SER A 121 -18.37 -9.97 3.16
CA SER A 121 -18.34 -11.42 2.99
C SER A 121 -16.96 -11.94 2.59
N GLU A 122 -16.63 -13.20 2.94
CA GLU A 122 -15.34 -13.82 2.58
C GLU A 122 -15.09 -13.86 1.07
N THR A 123 -16.15 -14.00 0.27
CA THR A 123 -16.08 -13.91 -1.19
C THR A 123 -15.56 -12.55 -1.65
N VAL A 124 -16.04 -11.46 -1.03
CA VAL A 124 -15.60 -10.10 -1.37
C VAL A 124 -14.17 -9.85 -0.90
N LYS A 125 -13.78 -10.35 0.28
CA LYS A 125 -12.37 -10.30 0.72
C LYS A 125 -11.44 -11.01 -0.25
N THR A 126 -11.84 -12.20 -0.71
CA THR A 126 -11.06 -13.01 -1.67
C THR A 126 -10.93 -12.28 -3.01
N ALA A 127 -12.06 -11.77 -3.53
CA ALA A 127 -12.06 -10.99 -4.77
C ALA A 127 -11.20 -9.71 -4.65
N ALA A 128 -11.21 -9.05 -3.49
CA ALA A 128 -10.38 -7.87 -3.24
C ALA A 128 -8.88 -8.22 -3.24
N LYS A 129 -8.48 -9.33 -2.60
CA LYS A 129 -7.09 -9.82 -2.66
C LYS A 129 -6.66 -10.17 -4.09
N GLU A 130 -7.55 -10.81 -4.85
CA GLU A 130 -7.30 -11.15 -6.25
C GLU A 130 -7.18 -9.91 -7.16
N ALA A 131 -8.03 -8.90 -6.94
CA ALA A 131 -7.95 -7.62 -7.64
C ALA A 131 -6.63 -6.89 -7.34
N LEU A 132 -6.20 -6.90 -6.08
CA LEU A 132 -4.92 -6.33 -5.67
C LEU A 132 -3.73 -7.02 -6.35
N ALA A 133 -3.75 -8.36 -6.43
CA ALA A 133 -2.73 -9.14 -7.12
C ALA A 133 -2.63 -8.81 -8.62
N ARG A 134 -3.74 -8.40 -9.26
CA ARG A 134 -3.79 -7.98 -10.67
C ARG A 134 -3.39 -6.53 -10.91
N MET A 135 -3.22 -5.71 -9.88
CA MET A 135 -2.83 -4.31 -10.06
C MET A 135 -1.48 -4.20 -10.79
N PRO A 136 -1.28 -3.16 -11.62
CA PRO A 136 -0.06 -2.96 -12.38
C PRO A 136 1.20 -3.10 -11.53
N VAL A 137 2.25 -3.73 -12.07
CA VAL A 137 3.55 -3.78 -11.41
C VAL A 137 4.06 -2.35 -11.28
N VAL A 138 4.55 -2.01 -10.09
CA VAL A 138 5.24 -0.74 -9.87
C VAL A 138 6.70 -1.04 -10.17
N ASP A 139 7.09 -0.83 -11.42
CA ASP A 139 8.49 -0.86 -11.87
C ASP A 139 9.27 0.36 -11.34
#